data_AF-A0A088EY43-F1
#
_entry.id   AF-A0A088EY43-F1
#
_cell.length_a   1.000
_cell.length_b   1.000
_cell.length_c   1.000
_cell.angle_alpha   90.00
_cell.angle_beta   90.00
_cell.angle_gamma   90.00
#
_symmetry.space_group_name_H-M   'P 1'
#
loop_
_entity.id
_entity.type
_entity.pdbx_description
1 polymer ?
#
loop_
_entity_poly.entity_id
_entity_poly.type
_entity_poly.pdbx_seq_one_letter_code
_entity_poly.pdbx_strand_id
1 'polypeptide(L)'
;MKIVLQDRFKIRPMKEFQYHNREQPLKSILKTKPKERYYARFTLLMEEFDSYSCVVRDENADILRISLVNMAIYEFYLFAYGLSANFSASRIYVYNGDRCHYVHSIECGDVELWKETHLYCYEITLPAATEREEYQQRILNDLEEMFKLDVHLEKEQVVSDIYFNEQLGCLEPTSWHEQTVMTIRPRPGVCY
;
A
#
# COMPACT_ATOMS: atom_id res chain seq x y z
N MET A 1 -12.07 -1.58 42.08
CA MET A 1 -10.93 -0.97 41.37
C MET A 1 -10.37 -2.02 40.42
N LYS A 2 -10.72 -1.96 39.13
CA LYS A 2 -10.20 -2.90 38.12
C LYS A 2 -8.94 -2.29 37.51
N ILE A 3 -7.83 -2.98 37.70
CA ILE A 3 -6.54 -2.71 37.09
C ILE A 3 -6.72 -2.97 35.58
N VAL A 4 -6.69 -1.91 34.77
CA VAL A 4 -6.65 -2.05 33.31
C VAL A 4 -5.21 -2.39 32.95
N LEU A 5 -5.02 -3.65 32.59
CA LEU A 5 -3.78 -4.25 32.11
C LEU A 5 -3.17 -3.40 30.98
N GLN A 6 -2.01 -2.81 31.27
CA GLN A 6 -1.01 -2.49 30.26
C GLN A 6 -0.58 -3.79 29.60
N ASP A 7 -1.19 -4.12 28.47
CA ASP A 7 -0.71 -5.24 27.68
C ASP A 7 -0.91 -4.97 26.19
N ARG A 8 0.15 -5.26 25.44
CA ARG A 8 0.25 -5.31 23.97
C ARG A 8 0.73 -4.06 23.23
N PHE A 9 1.89 -3.55 23.61
CA PHE A 9 2.89 -3.20 22.59
C PHE A 9 3.82 -4.38 22.38
N LYS A 10 3.32 -5.41 21.67
CA LYS A 10 4.24 -6.33 21.00
C LYS A 10 4.77 -5.58 19.79
N ILE A 11 5.97 -5.03 19.92
CA ILE A 11 6.78 -4.60 18.79
C ILE A 11 6.94 -5.85 17.92
N ARG A 12 6.10 -5.95 16.87
CA ARG A 12 6.33 -6.93 15.82
C ARG A 12 7.64 -6.51 15.16
N PRO A 13 8.58 -7.45 14.95
CA PRO A 13 9.80 -7.12 14.20
C PRO A 13 9.39 -6.49 12.87
N MET A 14 10.04 -5.38 12.51
CA MET A 14 9.93 -4.76 11.20
C MET A 14 10.09 -5.84 10.14
N LYS A 15 8.99 -6.21 9.48
CA LYS A 15 9.11 -6.72 8.13
C LYS A 15 9.33 -5.48 7.27
N GLU A 16 10.61 -5.14 7.05
CA GLU A 16 11.01 -4.52 5.78
C GLU A 16 10.27 -5.27 4.66
N PHE A 17 9.91 -4.58 3.55
CA PHE A 17 9.42 -5.27 2.36
C PHE A 17 10.31 -6.48 2.13
N GLN A 18 9.76 -7.67 2.39
CA GLN A 18 10.60 -8.83 2.64
C GLN A 18 11.38 -9.08 1.36
N TYR A 19 12.71 -8.96 1.44
CA TYR A 19 13.62 -9.59 0.48
C TYR A 19 13.42 -11.09 0.61
N HIS A 20 12.34 -11.62 0.05
CA HIS A 20 12.12 -13.04 -0.04
C HIS A 20 12.97 -13.60 -1.19
N ASN A 21 14.02 -14.31 -0.77
CA ASN A 21 14.85 -15.26 -1.51
C ASN A 21 15.53 -14.77 -2.79
N ARG A 22 16.86 -14.64 -2.70
CA ARG A 22 17.85 -14.49 -3.78
C ARG A 22 17.81 -15.58 -4.88
N GLU A 23 16.84 -16.51 -4.87
CA GLU A 23 16.83 -17.68 -5.74
C GLU A 23 15.45 -18.05 -6.33
N GLN A 24 14.42 -17.20 -6.23
CA GLN A 24 13.23 -17.35 -7.09
C GLN A 24 13.27 -16.36 -8.26
N PRO A 25 13.32 -16.88 -9.50
CA PRO A 25 14.05 -16.24 -10.57
C PRO A 25 13.14 -15.27 -11.32
N LEU A 26 13.69 -14.15 -11.81
CA LEU A 26 13.62 -13.58 -13.18
C LEU A 26 12.41 -13.88 -14.11
N LYS A 27 11.30 -14.43 -13.62
CA LYS A 27 10.15 -14.87 -14.38
C LYS A 27 9.05 -13.85 -14.19
N SER A 28 8.46 -13.50 -15.31
CA SER A 28 7.32 -12.60 -15.36
C SER A 28 6.15 -13.32 -14.69
N ILE A 29 5.32 -12.56 -13.97
CA ILE A 29 4.05 -13.09 -13.45
C ILE A 29 3.06 -13.35 -14.59
N LEU A 30 3.28 -12.74 -15.75
CA LEU A 30 2.43 -12.92 -16.92
C LEU A 30 2.73 -14.26 -17.61
N LYS A 31 1.69 -15.09 -17.74
CA LYS A 31 1.74 -16.34 -18.52
C LYS A 31 2.13 -16.09 -19.99
N THR A 32 1.61 -15.00 -20.56
CA THR A 32 1.95 -14.54 -21.90
C THR A 32 2.66 -13.20 -21.81
N LYS A 33 3.96 -13.19 -22.12
CA LYS A 33 4.76 -11.97 -22.13
C LYS A 33 4.31 -11.02 -23.25
N PRO A 34 4.21 -9.71 -22.98
CA PRO A 34 4.09 -8.70 -24.02
C PRO A 34 5.24 -8.81 -25.03
N LYS A 35 5.00 -8.38 -26.27
CA LYS A 35 6.04 -8.36 -27.32
C LYS A 35 7.06 -7.27 -27.06
N GLU A 36 6.62 -6.21 -26.39
CA GLU A 36 7.39 -5.08 -25.96
C GLU A 36 8.38 -5.49 -24.87
N ARG A 37 9.61 -4.98 -24.97
CA ARG A 37 10.65 -5.22 -23.95
C ARG A 37 10.32 -4.53 -22.63
N TYR A 38 9.89 -3.28 -22.73
CA TYR A 38 9.44 -2.45 -21.61
C TYR A 38 7.94 -2.30 -21.69
N TYR A 39 7.26 -2.69 -20.62
CA TYR A 39 5.81 -2.66 -20.52
C TYR A 39 5.39 -2.41 -19.08
N ALA A 40 4.14 -1.99 -18.90
CA ALA A 40 3.45 -2.00 -17.63
C ALA A 40 2.09 -2.68 -17.84
N ARG A 41 1.69 -3.56 -16.92
CA ARG A 41 0.43 -4.28 -17.05
C ARG A 41 -0.21 -4.56 -15.71
N PHE A 42 -1.51 -4.27 -15.65
CA PHE A 42 -2.38 -4.74 -14.60
C PHE A 42 -3.12 -6.01 -15.02
N THR A 43 -3.33 -6.86 -14.05
CA THR A 43 -4.14 -8.09 -14.13
C THR A 43 -4.93 -8.23 -12.84
N LEU A 44 -6.02 -8.97 -12.89
CA LEU A 44 -6.79 -9.31 -11.68
C LEU A 44 -5.99 -10.28 -10.79
N LEU A 45 -6.51 -10.53 -9.60
CA LEU A 45 -6.02 -11.55 -8.67
C LEU A 45 -5.56 -12.81 -9.40
N MET A 46 -4.38 -13.29 -9.00
CA MET A 46 -3.83 -14.56 -9.44
C MET A 46 -3.85 -15.55 -8.26
N GLU A 47 -4.85 -16.43 -8.22
CA GLU A 47 -5.07 -17.41 -7.13
C GLU A 47 -3.88 -18.33 -6.86
N GLU A 48 -3.00 -18.51 -7.85
CA GLU A 48 -1.81 -19.36 -7.77
C GLU A 48 -0.64 -18.71 -7.01
N PHE A 49 -0.76 -17.45 -6.59
CA PHE A 49 0.29 -16.70 -5.90
C PHE A 49 -0.19 -16.12 -4.56
N ASP A 50 0.71 -16.08 -3.58
CA ASP A 50 0.54 -15.23 -2.39
C ASP A 50 0.81 -13.75 -2.73
N SER A 51 0.38 -12.84 -1.87
CA SER A 51 0.68 -11.41 -2.02
C SER A 51 2.17 -11.12 -1.79
N TYR A 52 2.82 -10.44 -2.74
CA TYR A 52 4.22 -10.01 -2.60
C TYR A 52 4.57 -8.83 -3.50
N SER A 53 5.63 -8.10 -3.12
CA SER A 53 6.30 -7.12 -3.99
C SER A 53 7.74 -7.56 -4.25
N CYS A 54 8.23 -7.40 -5.48
CA CYS A 54 9.60 -7.72 -5.83
C CYS A 54 10.16 -6.69 -6.82
N VAL A 55 11.45 -6.37 -6.68
CA VAL A 55 12.23 -5.56 -7.62
C VAL A 55 13.44 -6.38 -8.04
N VAL A 56 13.53 -6.73 -9.32
CA VAL A 56 14.59 -7.57 -9.89
C VAL A 56 15.31 -6.79 -10.98
N ARG A 57 16.61 -6.60 -10.81
CA ARG A 57 17.47 -5.96 -11.82
C ARG A 57 18.31 -7.02 -12.52
N ASP A 58 18.26 -7.04 -13.84
CA ASP A 58 19.07 -7.85 -14.73
C ASP A 58 19.85 -6.92 -15.66
N GLU A 59 21.13 -6.72 -15.36
CA GLU A 59 22.00 -5.84 -16.16
C GLU A 59 22.34 -6.45 -17.52
N ASN A 60 22.38 -7.78 -17.64
CA ASN A 60 22.71 -8.45 -18.89
C ASN A 60 21.57 -8.33 -19.90
N ALA A 61 20.33 -8.47 -19.41
CA ALA A 61 19.13 -8.26 -20.22
C ALA A 61 18.72 -6.78 -20.29
N ASP A 62 19.42 -5.89 -19.58
CA ASP A 62 19.06 -4.48 -19.36
C ASP A 62 17.56 -4.31 -19.07
N ILE A 63 17.13 -4.98 -17.99
CA ILE A 63 15.75 -4.97 -17.50
C ILE A 63 15.76 -4.76 -15.97
N LEU A 64 15.00 -3.77 -15.51
CA LEU A 64 14.47 -3.66 -14.16
C LEU A 64 13.02 -4.15 -14.20
N ARG A 65 12.68 -5.21 -13.48
CA ARG A 65 11.32 -5.70 -13.32
C ARG A 65 10.82 -5.41 -11.93
N ILE A 66 9.59 -4.90 -11.84
CA ILE A 66 8.88 -4.73 -10.58
C ILE A 66 7.58 -5.51 -10.69
N SER A 67 7.33 -6.38 -9.72
CA SER A 67 6.11 -7.19 -9.64
C SER A 67 5.44 -6.91 -8.31
N LEU A 68 4.18 -6.49 -8.35
CA LEU A 68 3.33 -6.20 -7.20
C LEU A 68 2.11 -7.11 -7.33
N VAL A 69 2.12 -8.24 -6.62
CA VAL A 69 1.20 -9.36 -6.82
C VAL A 69 0.17 -9.42 -5.72
N ASN A 70 -1.10 -9.59 -6.10
CA ASN A 70 -2.25 -9.73 -5.22
C ASN A 70 -2.26 -8.64 -4.13
N MET A 71 -2.17 -7.38 -4.55
CA MET A 71 -2.15 -6.21 -3.68
C MET A 71 -3.45 -5.42 -3.82
N ALA A 72 -3.90 -4.84 -2.71
CA ALA A 72 -4.97 -3.87 -2.69
C ALA A 72 -4.53 -2.55 -3.33
N ILE A 73 -5.49 -1.74 -3.78
CA ILE A 73 -5.22 -0.46 -4.45
C ILE A 73 -4.27 0.41 -3.62
N TYR A 74 -4.53 0.58 -2.32
CA TYR A 74 -3.71 1.40 -1.44
C TYR A 74 -2.27 0.88 -1.28
N GLU A 75 -2.05 -0.43 -1.38
CA GLU A 75 -0.73 -1.03 -1.22
C GLU A 75 0.20 -0.68 -2.39
N PHE A 76 -0.33 -0.56 -3.61
CA PHE A 76 0.44 -0.04 -4.74
C PHE A 76 0.90 1.40 -4.49
N TYR A 77 0.02 2.25 -3.95
CA TYR A 77 0.39 3.62 -3.59
C TYR A 77 1.44 3.64 -2.48
N LEU A 78 1.31 2.82 -1.44
CA LEU A 78 2.32 2.72 -0.39
C LEU A 78 3.69 2.34 -0.97
N PHE A 79 3.74 1.34 -1.85
CA PHE A 79 4.96 0.94 -2.55
C PHE A 79 5.54 2.09 -3.39
N ALA A 80 4.70 2.75 -4.18
CA ALA A 80 5.11 3.85 -5.05
C ALA A 80 5.63 5.05 -4.26
N TYR A 81 5.05 5.37 -3.10
CA TYR A 81 5.59 6.39 -2.18
C TYR A 81 6.76 5.92 -1.33
N GLY A 82 7.16 4.64 -1.42
CA GLY A 82 8.25 4.07 -0.63
C GLY A 82 7.91 3.88 0.85
N LEU A 83 6.63 3.81 1.20
CA LEU A 83 6.14 3.53 2.55
C LEU A 83 6.05 2.03 2.82
N SER A 84 6.26 1.63 4.09
CA SER A 84 6.22 0.23 4.50
C SER A 84 4.86 -0.42 4.27
N ALA A 85 4.86 -1.70 3.90
CA ALA A 85 3.66 -2.55 3.90
C ALA A 85 2.96 -2.65 5.28
N ASN A 86 3.65 -2.32 6.38
CA ASN A 86 3.04 -2.26 7.71
C ASN A 86 2.33 -0.93 8.00
N PHE A 87 2.16 -0.07 7.00
CA PHE A 87 1.41 1.18 7.15
C PHE A 87 -0.02 0.86 7.64
N SER A 88 -0.42 1.49 8.74
CA SER A 88 -1.70 1.18 9.36
C SER A 88 -2.85 1.62 8.47
N ALA A 89 -3.79 0.72 8.19
CA ALA A 89 -5.06 1.04 7.51
C ALA A 89 -5.86 2.13 8.25
N SER A 90 -5.65 2.30 9.56
CA SER A 90 -6.26 3.37 10.36
C SER A 90 -5.75 4.77 10.00
N ARG A 91 -4.63 4.88 9.27
CA ARG A 91 -4.03 6.13 8.79
C ARG A 91 -4.35 6.40 7.32
N ILE A 92 -5.28 5.63 6.74
CA ILE A 92 -5.76 5.81 5.37
C ILE A 92 -7.17 6.37 5.43
N TYR A 93 -7.37 7.58 4.92
CA TYR A 93 -8.66 8.23 4.84
C TYR A 93 -9.18 8.17 3.41
N VAL A 94 -10.40 7.63 3.25
CA VAL A 94 -11.09 7.59 1.96
C VAL A 94 -12.20 8.62 2.01
N TYR A 95 -12.18 9.60 1.11
CA TYR A 95 -13.22 10.62 1.01
C TYR A 95 -14.12 10.35 -0.19
N ASN A 96 -15.43 10.59 -0.03
CA ASN A 96 -16.41 10.56 -1.11
C ASN A 96 -16.43 9.25 -1.93
N GLY A 97 -16.29 8.10 -1.25
CA GLY A 97 -16.32 6.78 -1.89
C GLY A 97 -16.56 5.66 -0.89
N ASP A 98 -16.82 4.46 -1.41
CA ASP A 98 -16.89 3.26 -0.58
C ASP A 98 -15.50 2.92 -0.05
N ARG A 99 -15.30 3.07 1.27
CA ARG A 99 -14.04 2.73 1.93
C ARG A 99 -13.67 1.26 1.68
N CYS A 100 -14.65 0.36 1.69
CA CYS A 100 -14.41 -1.06 1.54
C CYS A 100 -13.86 -1.41 0.16
N HIS A 101 -14.11 -0.60 -0.86
CA HIS A 101 -13.49 -0.83 -2.17
C HIS A 101 -11.96 -0.62 -2.15
N TYR A 102 -11.45 0.24 -1.26
CA TYR A 102 -10.03 0.61 -1.24
C TYR A 102 -9.27 -0.01 -0.09
N VAL A 103 -9.87 -0.10 1.11
CA VAL A 103 -9.20 -0.51 2.34
C VAL A 103 -10.12 -1.44 3.12
N HIS A 104 -9.69 -2.69 3.31
CA HIS A 104 -10.43 -3.63 4.14
C HIS A 104 -10.53 -3.14 5.59
N SER A 105 -11.70 -3.33 6.17
CA SER A 105 -11.97 -3.13 7.58
C SER A 105 -12.97 -4.19 8.06
N ILE A 106 -13.18 -4.27 9.36
CA ILE A 106 -14.14 -5.23 9.96
C ILE A 106 -15.55 -5.03 9.37
N GLU A 107 -15.90 -3.81 8.98
CA GLU A 107 -17.20 -3.47 8.39
C GLU A 107 -17.36 -3.97 6.94
N CYS A 108 -16.26 -4.32 6.27
CA CYS A 108 -16.25 -4.79 4.88
C CYS A 108 -16.56 -6.28 4.74
N GLY A 109 -16.81 -6.98 5.84
CA GLY A 109 -17.10 -8.40 5.86
C GLY A 109 -15.85 -9.29 5.82
N ASP A 110 -16.03 -10.50 5.31
CA ASP A 110 -14.98 -11.53 5.30
C ASP A 110 -13.76 -11.10 4.46
N VAL A 111 -12.58 -11.27 5.03
CA VAL A 111 -11.33 -10.81 4.41
C VAL A 111 -10.95 -11.63 3.17
N GLU A 112 -11.25 -12.93 3.15
CA GLU A 112 -10.90 -13.78 2.00
C GLU A 112 -11.81 -13.48 0.81
N LEU A 113 -13.12 -13.34 1.05
CA LEU A 113 -14.06 -12.88 0.01
C LEU A 113 -13.73 -11.47 -0.51
N TRP A 114 -13.28 -10.59 0.39
CA TRP A 114 -12.87 -9.25 0.00
C TRP A 114 -11.67 -9.29 -0.96
N LYS A 115 -10.68 -10.13 -0.65
CA LYS A 115 -9.47 -10.28 -1.47
C LYS A 115 -9.78 -10.77 -2.89
N GLU A 116 -10.79 -11.62 -3.06
CA GLU A 116 -11.19 -12.16 -4.36
C GLU A 116 -11.56 -11.07 -5.38
N THR A 117 -12.04 -9.93 -4.90
CA THR A 117 -12.61 -8.86 -5.74
C THR A 117 -11.82 -7.54 -5.69
N HIS A 118 -10.90 -7.38 -4.73
CA HIS A 118 -10.21 -6.11 -4.47
C HIS A 118 -8.69 -6.19 -4.57
N LEU A 119 -8.13 -7.36 -4.91
CA LEU A 119 -6.70 -7.52 -5.16
C LEU A 119 -6.39 -7.53 -6.65
N TYR A 120 -5.27 -6.90 -6.99
CA TYR A 120 -4.76 -6.81 -8.34
C TYR A 120 -3.29 -7.25 -8.39
N CYS A 121 -2.84 -7.54 -9.59
CA CYS A 121 -1.45 -7.78 -9.90
C CYS A 121 -0.97 -6.70 -10.87
N TYR A 122 0.22 -6.18 -10.64
CA TYR A 122 0.89 -5.22 -11.51
C TYR A 122 2.32 -5.68 -11.78
N GLU A 123 2.71 -5.64 -13.04
CA GLU A 123 4.09 -5.86 -13.44
C GLU A 123 4.55 -4.77 -14.40
N ILE A 124 5.72 -4.23 -14.13
CA ILE A 124 6.39 -3.27 -15.01
C ILE A 124 7.83 -3.71 -15.30
N THR A 125 8.25 -3.56 -16.54
CA THR A 125 9.64 -3.71 -16.99
C THR A 125 10.15 -2.39 -17.55
N LEU A 126 11.34 -1.99 -17.09
CA LEU A 126 12.04 -0.75 -17.41
C LEU A 126 13.49 -1.05 -17.77
N PRO A 127 14.25 -0.11 -18.35
CA PRO A 127 15.70 -0.24 -18.47
C PRO A 127 16.37 -0.56 -17.12
N ALA A 128 17.45 -1.33 -17.12
CA ALA A 128 18.11 -1.72 -15.86
C ALA A 128 18.67 -0.52 -15.09
N ALA A 129 19.03 0.55 -15.79
CA ALA A 129 19.57 1.77 -15.23
C ALA A 129 18.50 2.69 -14.60
N THR A 130 17.20 2.36 -14.68
CA THR A 130 16.16 3.21 -14.13
C THR A 130 16.29 3.35 -12.61
N GLU A 131 16.32 4.60 -12.15
CA GLU A 131 16.44 4.96 -10.74
C GLU A 131 15.13 4.79 -9.99
N ARG A 132 15.22 4.79 -8.66
CA ARG A 132 14.08 4.51 -7.79
C ARG A 132 12.95 5.51 -7.96
N GLU A 133 13.27 6.78 -7.90
CA GLU A 133 12.31 7.88 -7.97
C GLU A 133 11.60 7.88 -9.34
N GLU A 134 12.31 7.50 -10.40
CA GLU A 134 11.77 7.42 -11.76
C GLU A 134 10.73 6.29 -11.89
N TYR A 135 11.06 5.07 -11.44
CA TYR A 135 10.06 3.99 -11.50
C TYR A 135 8.89 4.24 -10.55
N GLN A 136 9.13 4.86 -9.39
CA GLN A 136 8.07 5.21 -8.44
C GLN A 136 7.08 6.18 -9.07
N GLN A 137 7.57 7.24 -9.71
CA GLN A 137 6.72 8.17 -10.45
C GLN A 137 5.99 7.49 -11.60
N ARG A 138 6.64 6.55 -12.31
CA ARG A 138 5.98 5.79 -13.37
C ARG A 138 4.81 4.96 -12.86
N ILE A 139 4.99 4.27 -11.73
CA ILE A 139 3.94 3.50 -11.08
C ILE A 139 2.79 4.44 -10.65
N LEU A 140 3.08 5.60 -10.07
CA LEU A 140 2.04 6.57 -9.70
C LEU A 140 1.21 7.02 -10.91
N ASN A 141 1.86 7.27 -12.05
CA ASN A 141 1.15 7.66 -13.28
C ASN A 141 0.25 6.53 -13.79
N ASP A 142 0.74 5.28 -13.77
CA ASP A 142 -0.04 4.12 -14.20
C ASP A 142 -1.24 3.87 -13.26
N LEU A 143 -1.06 4.09 -11.94
CA LEU A 143 -2.14 4.01 -10.94
C LEU A 143 -3.19 5.10 -11.15
N GLU A 144 -2.76 6.34 -11.40
CA GLU A 144 -3.65 7.45 -11.73
C GLU A 144 -4.45 7.13 -13.02
N GLU A 145 -3.80 6.55 -14.04
CA GLU A 145 -4.47 6.18 -15.27
C GLU A 145 -5.50 5.07 -15.05
N MET A 146 -5.17 4.03 -14.29
CA MET A 146 -6.03 2.87 -14.08
C MET A 146 -7.20 3.17 -13.13
N PHE A 147 -6.93 3.74 -11.96
CA PHE A 147 -7.91 3.86 -10.88
C PHE A 147 -8.56 5.25 -10.81
N LYS A 148 -8.01 6.25 -11.52
CA LYS A 148 -8.55 7.62 -11.54
C LYS A 148 -8.73 8.21 -10.13
N LEU A 149 -7.79 7.90 -9.23
CA LEU A 149 -7.78 8.37 -7.85
C LEU A 149 -6.84 9.56 -7.68
N ASP A 150 -7.26 10.49 -6.84
CA ASP A 150 -6.42 11.53 -6.29
C ASP A 150 -5.90 11.05 -4.92
N VAL A 151 -4.63 10.65 -4.87
CA VAL A 151 -3.99 10.09 -3.66
C VAL A 151 -2.86 11.00 -3.21
N HIS A 152 -2.85 11.32 -1.91
CA HIS A 152 -1.85 12.20 -1.31
C HIS A 152 -1.34 11.64 0.00
N LEU A 153 -0.11 12.02 0.34
CA LEU A 153 0.46 11.84 1.67
C LEU A 153 0.51 13.17 2.38
N GLU A 154 -0.05 13.21 3.58
CA GLU A 154 -0.10 14.41 4.42
C GLU A 154 0.52 14.10 5.79
N LYS A 155 1.04 15.14 6.44
CA LYS A 155 1.46 15.06 7.85
C LYS A 155 0.34 15.63 8.70
N GLU A 156 -0.21 14.82 9.59
CA GLU A 156 -1.20 15.25 10.58
C GLU A 156 -0.57 15.29 11.97
N GLN A 157 -0.94 16.30 12.76
CA GLN A 157 -0.66 16.29 14.20
C GLN A 157 -1.73 15.49 14.92
N VAL A 158 -1.30 14.48 15.65
CA VAL A 158 -2.19 13.65 16.47
C VAL A 158 -1.78 13.71 17.91
N VAL A 159 -2.79 13.74 18.77
CA VAL A 159 -2.64 13.68 20.21
C VAL A 159 -2.16 12.28 20.58
N SER A 160 -0.94 12.16 21.11
CA SER A 160 -0.43 10.88 21.62
C SER A 160 -0.96 10.56 23.00
N ASP A 161 -1.09 11.59 23.84
CA ASP A 161 -1.42 11.44 25.24
C ASP A 161 -2.49 12.44 25.65
N ILE A 162 -3.45 11.96 26.44
CA ILE A 162 -4.51 12.76 27.05
C ILE A 162 -4.47 12.56 28.55
N TYR A 163 -4.67 13.64 29.31
CA TYR A 163 -4.85 13.58 30.75
C TYR A 163 -6.16 14.25 31.15
N PHE A 164 -6.73 13.81 32.27
CA PHE A 164 -7.92 14.45 32.81
C PHE A 164 -7.49 15.63 33.69
N ASN A 165 -7.85 16.85 33.28
CA ASN A 165 -7.59 18.05 34.05
C ASN A 165 -8.70 18.23 35.09
N GLU A 166 -8.40 17.92 36.36
CA GLU A 166 -9.38 18.00 37.46
C GLU A 166 -9.89 19.43 37.72
N GLN A 167 -9.13 20.46 37.35
CA GLN A 167 -9.52 21.87 37.55
C GLN A 167 -10.53 22.35 36.50
N LEU A 168 -10.40 21.86 35.26
CA LEU A 168 -11.29 22.20 34.15
C LEU A 168 -12.39 21.16 33.93
N GLY A 169 -12.27 19.99 34.57
CA GLY A 169 -13.23 18.89 34.45
C GLY A 169 -13.27 18.25 33.06
N CYS A 170 -12.20 18.39 32.26
CA CYS A 170 -12.15 17.90 30.89
C CYS A 170 -10.83 17.18 30.57
N LEU A 171 -10.84 16.39 29.49
CA LEU A 171 -9.64 15.77 28.94
C LEU A 171 -8.84 16.80 28.15
N GLU A 172 -7.55 16.90 28.43
CA GLU A 172 -6.62 17.78 27.71
C GLU A 172 -5.49 16.99 27.05
N PRO A 173 -5.07 17.37 25.83
CA PRO A 173 -3.92 16.76 25.17
C PRO A 173 -2.60 17.21 25.83
N THR A 174 -1.75 16.27 26.21
CA THR A 174 -0.41 16.59 26.77
C THR A 174 0.71 16.53 25.74
N SER A 175 0.56 15.71 24.70
CA SER A 175 1.60 15.51 23.70
C SER A 175 1.01 15.41 22.30
N TRP A 176 1.69 16.04 21.36
CA TRP A 176 1.37 16.01 19.93
C TRP A 176 2.53 15.38 19.19
N HIS A 177 2.25 14.47 18.27
CA HIS A 177 3.25 13.95 17.34
C HIS A 177 2.76 14.05 15.91
N GLU A 178 3.70 14.27 14.98
CA GLU A 178 3.41 14.16 13.56
C GLU A 178 3.26 12.70 13.17
N GLN A 179 2.20 12.38 12.43
CA GLN A 179 2.05 11.10 11.75
C GLN A 179 1.80 11.33 10.25
N THR A 180 2.35 10.45 9.43
CA THR A 180 2.01 10.42 8.00
C THR A 180 0.68 9.70 7.81
N VAL A 181 -0.21 10.32 7.04
CA VAL A 181 -1.51 9.77 6.64
C VAL A 181 -1.60 9.71 5.12
N MET A 182 -2.38 8.75 4.62
CA MET A 182 -2.71 8.65 3.20
C MET A 182 -4.16 9.07 3.00
N THR A 183 -4.40 9.95 2.05
CA THR A 183 -5.73 10.38 1.64
C THR A 183 -6.02 9.82 0.26
N ILE A 184 -7.16 9.16 0.08
CA ILE A 184 -7.66 8.64 -1.20
C ILE A 184 -8.98 9.36 -1.53
N ARG A 185 -9.05 9.98 -2.71
CA ARG A 185 -10.28 10.61 -3.22
C ARG A 185 -10.55 10.12 -4.64
N PRO A 186 -11.69 9.45 -4.91
CA PRO A 186 -12.10 9.17 -6.27
C PRO A 186 -12.34 10.47 -7.04
N ARG A 187 -11.86 10.59 -8.28
CA ARG A 187 -12.14 11.77 -9.10
C ARG A 187 -13.60 11.81 -9.54
N PRO A 188 -14.23 13.00 -9.61
CA PRO A 188 -15.62 13.13 -10.03
C PRO A 188 -15.82 12.56 -11.44
N GLY A 189 -16.76 11.62 -11.58
CA GLY A 189 -17.05 10.90 -12.82
C GLY A 189 -16.76 9.39 -12.77
N VAL A 190 -16.17 8.89 -11.69
CA VAL A 190 -15.94 7.47 -11.46
C VAL A 190 -16.99 6.95 -10.47
N CYS A 191 -18.07 6.38 -10.98
CA CYS A 191 -19.02 5.60 -10.18
C CYS A 191 -18.56 4.13 -10.24
N TYR A 192 -18.24 3.55 -9.09
CA TYR A 192 -18.05 2.11 -8.93
C TYR A 192 -19.32 1.49 -8.35
#